data_AF-A0A356B2P3-F1
#
_entry.id   AF-A0A356B2P3-F1
#
_cell.length_a   1.000
_cell.length_b   1.000
_cell.length_c   1.000
_cell.angle_alpha   90.00
_cell.angle_beta   90.00
_cell.angle_gamma   90.00
#
_symmetry.space_group_name_H-M   'P 1'
#
loop_
_entity.id
_entity.type
_entity.pdbx_description
1 polymer ?
#
loop_
_entity_poly.entity_id
_entity_poly.type
_entity_poly.pdbx_seq_one_letter_code
_entity_poly.pdbx_strand_id
1 'polypeptide(L)'
;MAAKKKCSKCGGRNPVDAKKCVKCGESFDHLAPSFVQGSAWSAADQYENPDDAKVSKDEIDPFWRTILIIGIIFTATFFFIGFGIPLLVLGIIGIKKRVTETDRKVKIGIILGSLLLGILVYRFILLPIFT
;
A
#
# COMPACT_ATOMS: atom_id res chain seq x y z
N MET A 1 -0.47 46.05 -22.11
CA MET A 1 0.70 45.56 -22.87
C MET A 1 0.47 44.08 -23.16
N ALA A 2 0.42 43.68 -24.43
CA ALA A 2 0.14 42.28 -24.78
C ALA A 2 1.31 41.36 -24.35
N ALA A 3 1.02 40.30 -23.62
CA ALA A 3 2.00 39.27 -23.27
C ALA A 3 2.56 38.64 -24.56
N LYS A 4 3.88 38.39 -24.60
CA LYS A 4 4.58 37.79 -25.76
C LYS A 4 5.33 36.55 -25.30
N LYS A 5 5.23 35.45 -26.04
CA LYS A 5 5.96 34.21 -25.77
C LYS A 5 7.22 34.11 -26.63
N LYS A 6 8.31 33.62 -26.03
CA LYS A 6 9.60 33.45 -26.72
C LYS A 6 9.67 32.05 -27.31
N CYS A 7 10.06 31.94 -28.58
CA CYS A 7 10.32 30.65 -29.20
C CYS A 7 11.61 30.04 -28.65
N SER A 8 11.55 28.78 -28.20
CA SER A 8 12.71 28.02 -27.71
C SER A 8 13.74 27.75 -28.81
N LYS A 9 13.29 27.59 -30.06
CA LYS A 9 14.16 27.22 -31.20
C LYS A 9 14.95 28.40 -31.78
N CYS A 10 14.31 29.56 -31.96
CA CYS A 10 14.94 30.70 -32.65
C CYS A 10 14.99 31.99 -31.82
N GLY A 11 14.53 31.97 -30.57
CA GLY A 11 14.48 33.13 -29.68
C GLY A 11 13.51 34.24 -30.09
N GLY A 12 12.72 34.04 -31.14
CA GLY A 12 11.76 35.03 -31.66
C GLY A 12 10.63 35.31 -30.67
N ARG A 13 10.14 36.55 -30.61
CA ARG A 13 8.99 36.94 -29.78
C ARG A 13 7.70 36.82 -30.60
N ASN A 14 6.76 36.04 -30.10
CA ASN A 14 5.50 35.73 -30.77
C ASN A 14 4.31 36.14 -29.89
N PRO A 15 3.12 36.38 -30.47
CA PRO A 15 1.87 36.51 -29.72
C PRO A 15 1.63 35.28 -28.83
N VAL A 16 0.97 35.45 -27.68
CA VAL A 16 0.67 34.34 -26.76
C VAL A 16 -0.22 33.26 -27.39
N ASP A 17 -1.14 33.67 -28.26
CA ASP A 17 -2.12 32.85 -28.99
C ASP A 17 -1.58 32.24 -30.29
N ALA A 18 -0.37 32.61 -30.73
CA ALA A 18 0.22 32.09 -31.95
C ALA A 18 0.46 30.57 -31.85
N LYS A 19 -0.11 29.75 -32.74
CA LYS A 19 0.10 28.30 -32.76
C LYS A 19 1.48 27.88 -33.26
N LYS A 20 2.12 28.73 -34.08
CA LYS A 20 3.47 28.53 -34.62
C LYS A 20 4.30 29.80 -34.49
N CYS A 21 5.62 29.66 -34.45
CA CYS A 21 6.53 30.79 -34.42
C CYS A 21 6.52 31.53 -35.77
N VAL A 22 6.25 32.84 -35.74
CA VAL A 22 6.19 33.67 -36.96
C VAL A 22 7.56 33.83 -37.64
N LYS A 23 8.66 33.55 -36.91
CA LYS A 23 10.03 33.72 -37.41
C LYS A 23 10.63 32.42 -37.98
N CYS A 24 10.38 31.26 -37.36
CA CYS A 24 11.00 29.99 -37.78
C CYS A 24 10.00 28.88 -38.12
N GLY A 25 8.69 29.12 -37.99
CA GLY A 25 7.65 28.14 -38.32
C GLY A 25 7.42 27.04 -37.28
N GLU A 26 8.20 27.00 -36.19
CA GLU A 26 8.10 25.95 -35.15
C GLU A 26 6.73 25.95 -34.47
N SER A 27 6.09 24.78 -34.32
CA SER A 27 4.83 24.62 -33.60
C SER A 27 5.00 24.74 -32.08
N PHE A 28 4.09 25.47 -31.45
CA PHE A 28 3.98 25.52 -29.99
C PHE A 28 3.12 24.38 -29.41
N ASP A 29 2.59 23.50 -30.27
CA ASP A 29 1.68 22.40 -29.93
C ASP A 29 2.33 21.28 -29.09
N HIS A 30 3.65 21.31 -28.88
CA HIS A 30 4.37 20.34 -28.04
C HIS A 30 4.20 20.57 -26.53
N LEU A 31 3.51 21.63 -26.10
CA LEU A 31 3.32 21.98 -24.69
C LEU A 31 1.97 21.54 -24.11
N ALA A 32 1.08 20.95 -24.90
CA ALA A 32 -0.07 20.23 -24.35
C ALA A 32 0.32 18.75 -24.32
N PRO A 33 0.62 18.15 -23.15
CA PRO A 33 0.72 16.70 -23.07
C PRO A 33 -0.62 16.16 -23.59
N SER A 34 -0.56 15.38 -24.66
CA SER A 34 -1.68 14.62 -25.17
C SER A 34 -2.33 13.93 -23.98
N PHE A 35 -3.58 14.29 -23.68
CA PHE A 35 -4.39 13.69 -22.64
C PHE A 35 -4.41 12.16 -22.85
N VAL A 36 -3.50 11.48 -22.17
CA VAL A 36 -3.43 10.03 -22.18
C VAL A 36 -4.69 9.59 -21.46
N GLN A 37 -5.61 9.00 -22.21
CA GLN A 37 -6.82 8.37 -21.70
C GLN A 37 -6.43 7.05 -21.00
N GLY A 38 -5.64 7.16 -19.94
CA GLY A 38 -5.30 6.11 -19.01
C GLY A 38 -6.00 6.37 -17.69
N SER A 39 -6.50 5.32 -17.06
CA SER A 39 -7.07 5.38 -15.71
C SER A 39 -6.12 6.14 -14.78
N ALA A 40 -6.65 7.05 -13.96
CA ALA A 40 -5.92 7.98 -13.07
C ALA A 40 -4.86 7.35 -12.13
N TRP A 41 -4.82 6.02 -12.09
CA TRP A 41 -3.97 5.20 -11.23
C TRP A 41 -2.64 4.88 -11.93
N SER A 42 -2.60 4.89 -13.26
CA SER A 42 -1.39 4.59 -14.06
C SER A 42 -0.50 5.81 -14.33
N ALA A 43 -0.93 7.01 -13.90
CA ALA A 43 -0.19 8.26 -14.10
C ALA A 43 0.62 8.70 -12.86
N ALA A 44 0.44 8.05 -11.72
CA ALA A 44 1.15 8.37 -10.48
C ALA A 44 2.63 7.90 -10.50
N ASP A 45 2.94 6.92 -11.35
CA ASP A 45 4.24 6.23 -11.32
C ASP A 45 5.29 6.92 -12.21
N GLN A 46 4.90 7.94 -12.98
CA GLN A 46 5.70 8.42 -14.11
C GLN A 46 5.82 9.96 -14.16
N TYR A 47 5.96 10.59 -13.00
CA TYR A 47 6.47 11.96 -12.88
C TYR A 47 7.89 11.90 -12.32
N GLU A 48 8.88 11.73 -13.20
CA GLU A 48 10.29 11.90 -12.87
C GLU A 48 10.61 13.39 -12.98
N ASN A 49 10.78 14.04 -11.83
CA ASN A 49 11.04 15.47 -11.74
C ASN A 49 12.52 15.70 -12.05
N PRO A 50 12.95 16.53 -13.00
CA PRO A 50 14.38 16.73 -13.32
C PRO A 50 15.22 17.38 -12.19
N ASP A 51 14.63 17.55 -10.99
CA ASP A 51 15.26 18.05 -9.77
C ASP A 51 15.63 16.90 -8.81
N ASP A 52 15.82 15.67 -9.30
CA ASP A 52 16.30 14.49 -8.55
C ASP A 52 17.76 14.65 -8.06
N ALA A 53 18.07 15.78 -7.43
CA ALA A 53 19.00 15.80 -6.34
C ALA A 53 18.52 14.75 -5.34
N LYS A 54 19.24 13.63 -5.28
CA LYS A 54 19.10 12.52 -4.32
C LYS A 54 18.51 12.99 -2.99
N VAL A 55 17.19 12.97 -2.88
CA VAL A 55 16.52 13.19 -1.60
C VAL A 55 16.78 11.92 -0.82
N SER A 56 17.73 12.00 0.10
CA SER A 56 18.05 10.93 1.05
C SER A 56 16.76 10.39 1.63
N LYS A 57 16.48 9.11 1.39
CA LYS A 57 15.27 8.41 1.86
C LYS A 57 15.19 8.26 3.40
N ASP A 58 16.05 8.94 4.15
CA ASP A 58 16.39 8.57 5.53
C ASP A 58 16.22 9.69 6.55
N GLU A 59 15.32 10.64 6.32
CA GLU A 59 14.96 11.62 7.37
C GLU A 59 13.44 11.77 7.50
N ILE A 60 12.77 10.65 7.80
CA ILE A 60 11.45 10.74 8.44
C ILE A 60 11.71 11.22 9.87
N ASP A 61 11.30 12.46 10.18
CA ASP A 61 11.44 13.01 11.53
C ASP A 61 10.99 12.00 12.60
N PRO A 62 11.75 11.84 13.70
CA PRO A 62 11.42 10.89 14.76
C PRO A 62 10.01 11.14 15.33
N PHE A 63 9.53 12.38 15.27
CA PHE A 63 8.17 12.78 15.62
C PHE A 63 7.10 12.10 14.74
N TRP A 64 7.24 12.21 13.41
CA TRP A 64 6.29 11.60 12.46
C TRP A 64 6.28 10.08 12.53
N ARG A 65 7.47 9.48 12.70
CA ARG A 65 7.60 8.04 12.90
C ARG A 65 6.87 7.57 14.17
N THR A 66 6.96 8.35 15.25
CA THR A 66 6.28 8.02 16.52
C THR A 66 4.77 8.09 16.38
N ILE A 67 4.24 9.12 15.72
CA ILE A 67 2.79 9.25 15.47
C ILE A 67 2.25 8.07 14.66
N LEU A 68 2.97 7.66 13.61
CA LEU A 68 2.59 6.51 12.79
C LEU A 68 2.57 5.21 13.60
N ILE A 69 3.59 4.98 14.44
CA ILE A 69 3.65 3.78 15.29
C ILE A 69 2.48 3.75 16.27
N ILE A 70 2.18 4.87 16.94
CA ILE A 70 1.04 4.95 17.87
C ILE A 70 -0.27 4.68 17.13
N GLY A 71 -0.45 5.24 15.93
CA GLY A 71 -1.64 4.98 15.10
C GLY A 71 -1.81 3.50 14.76
N ILE A 72 -0.73 2.81 14.38
CA ILE A 72 -0.76 1.37 14.09
C ILE A 72 -1.09 0.57 15.35
N ILE A 73 -0.46 0.88 16.49
CA ILE A 73 -0.73 0.18 17.75
C ILE A 73 -2.18 0.39 18.17
N PHE A 74 -2.69 1.62 18.08
CA PHE A 74 -4.06 1.95 18.46
C PHE A 74 -5.08 1.23 17.57
N THR A 75 -4.88 1.23 16.25
CA THR A 75 -5.77 0.56 15.30
C THR A 75 -5.74 -0.96 15.46
N ALA A 76 -4.56 -1.56 15.63
CA ALA A 76 -4.43 -2.98 15.92
C ALA A 76 -5.14 -3.34 17.24
N THR A 77 -4.89 -2.57 18.31
CA THR A 77 -5.51 -2.80 19.62
C THR A 77 -7.03 -2.69 19.55
N PHE A 78 -7.55 -1.66 18.87
CA PHE A 78 -8.98 -1.48 18.68
C PHE A 78 -9.61 -2.64 17.89
N PHE A 79 -8.93 -3.13 16.85
CA PHE A 79 -9.41 -4.27 16.08
C PHE A 79 -9.41 -5.56 16.91
N PHE A 80 -8.36 -5.82 17.68
CA PHE A 80 -8.28 -6.99 18.54
C PHE A 80 -9.28 -6.94 19.69
N ILE A 81 -9.46 -5.80 20.35
CA ILE A 81 -10.40 -5.67 21.47
C ILE A 81 -11.85 -5.60 20.96
N GLY A 82 -12.11 -4.83 19.91
CA GLY A 82 -13.47 -4.59 19.39
C GLY A 82 -14.02 -5.74 18.56
N PHE A 83 -13.18 -6.40 17.75
CA PHE A 83 -13.60 -7.50 16.88
C PHE A 83 -12.96 -8.84 17.28
N GLY A 84 -11.68 -8.84 17.62
CA GLY A 84 -10.94 -10.06 17.96
C GLY A 84 -11.52 -10.79 19.18
N ILE A 85 -11.64 -10.11 20.33
CA ILE A 85 -12.12 -10.73 21.58
C ILE A 85 -13.58 -11.20 21.43
N PRO A 86 -14.54 -10.40 20.92
CA PRO A 86 -15.91 -10.88 20.75
C PRO A 86 -16.02 -12.08 19.81
N LEU A 87 -15.29 -12.06 18.68
CA LEU A 87 -15.27 -13.22 17.77
C LEU A 87 -14.63 -14.45 18.42
N LEU A 88 -13.57 -14.27 19.21
CA LEU A 88 -12.93 -15.36 19.95
C LEU A 88 -13.90 -15.95 20.98
N VAL A 89 -14.59 -15.11 21.75
CA VAL A 89 -15.60 -15.55 22.73
C VAL A 89 -16.76 -16.27 22.05
N LEU A 90 -17.31 -15.72 20.97
CA LEU A 90 -18.38 -16.36 20.18
C LEU A 90 -17.91 -17.68 19.58
N GLY A 91 -16.66 -17.74 19.10
CA GLY A 91 -16.01 -18.95 18.63
C GLY A 91 -15.91 -20.01 19.73
N ILE A 92 -15.41 -19.67 20.92
CA ILE A 92 -15.31 -20.59 22.05
C ILE A 92 -16.70 -21.06 22.51
N ILE A 93 -17.69 -20.18 22.60
CA ILE A 93 -19.06 -20.54 22.98
C ILE A 93 -19.66 -21.49 21.93
N GLY A 94 -19.47 -21.20 20.65
CA GLY A 94 -19.92 -22.06 19.55
C GLY A 94 -19.25 -23.43 19.56
N ILE A 95 -17.94 -23.48 19.76
CA ILE A 95 -17.17 -24.73 19.89
C ILE A 95 -17.61 -25.49 21.14
N LYS A 96 -17.77 -24.81 22.29
CA LYS A 96 -18.21 -25.44 23.54
C LYS A 96 -19.56 -26.10 23.36
N LYS A 97 -20.54 -25.40 22.77
CA LYS A 97 -21.88 -25.94 22.49
C LYS A 97 -21.80 -27.19 21.63
N ARG A 98 -21.07 -27.12 20.51
CA ARG A 98 -20.85 -28.26 19.60
C ARG A 98 -20.19 -29.42 20.35
N VAL A 99 -19.13 -29.17 21.11
CA VAL A 99 -18.38 -30.19 21.85
C VAL A 99 -19.25 -30.87 22.92
N THR A 100 -20.09 -30.16 23.67
CA THR A 100 -20.99 -30.81 24.65
C THR A 100 -21.97 -31.78 24.00
N GLU A 101 -22.46 -31.45 22.80
CA GLU A 101 -23.42 -32.24 22.04
C GLU A 101 -22.78 -33.36 21.19
N THR A 102 -21.44 -33.36 21.08
CA THR A 102 -20.73 -34.35 20.27
C THR A 102 -20.49 -35.65 21.04
N ASP A 103 -20.70 -36.77 20.35
CA ASP A 103 -20.44 -38.13 20.82
C ASP A 103 -19.00 -38.29 21.36
N ARG A 104 -18.85 -39.12 22.41
CA ARG A 104 -17.57 -39.36 23.10
C ARG A 104 -16.46 -39.82 22.14
N LYS A 105 -16.80 -40.54 21.07
CA LYS A 105 -15.83 -40.99 20.05
C LYS A 105 -15.18 -39.84 19.30
N VAL A 106 -15.96 -38.80 18.96
CA VAL A 106 -15.45 -37.64 18.22
C VAL A 106 -14.60 -36.75 19.12
N LYS A 107 -14.95 -36.62 20.41
CA LYS A 107 -14.10 -35.90 21.40
C LYS A 107 -12.71 -36.51 21.49
N ILE A 108 -12.63 -37.84 21.58
CA ILE A 108 -11.35 -38.55 21.59
C ILE A 108 -10.61 -38.33 20.26
N GLY A 109 -11.32 -38.36 19.13
CA GLY A 109 -10.75 -38.06 17.82
C GLY A 109 -10.14 -36.66 17.70
N ILE A 110 -10.79 -35.63 18.23
CA ILE A 110 -10.28 -34.25 18.24
C ILE A 110 -9.02 -34.15 19.12
N ILE A 111 -9.01 -34.77 20.29
CA ILE A 111 -7.86 -34.78 21.20
C ILE A 111 -6.67 -35.54 20.60
N LEU A 112 -6.92 -36.71 19.99
CA LEU A 112 -5.86 -37.48 19.32
C LEU A 112 -5.32 -36.72 18.10
N GLY A 113 -6.21 -36.07 17.35
CA GLY A 113 -5.88 -35.27 16.19
C GLY A 113 -5.02 -34.06 16.55
N SER A 114 -5.37 -33.32 17.61
CA SER A 114 -4.57 -32.18 18.08
C SER A 114 -3.21 -32.64 18.62
N LEU A 115 -3.14 -33.78 19.30
CA LEU A 115 -1.88 -34.37 19.77
C LEU A 115 -0.97 -34.76 18.60
N LEU A 116 -1.50 -35.46 17.59
CA LEU A 116 -0.76 -35.85 16.38
C LEU A 116 -0.26 -34.65 15.59
N LEU A 117 -1.13 -33.64 15.42
CA LEU A 117 -0.76 -32.41 14.72
C LEU A 117 0.36 -31.67 15.46
N GLY A 118 0.29 -31.60 16.79
CA GLY A 118 1.35 -31.02 17.63
C GLY A 118 2.69 -31.76 17.48
N ILE A 119 2.67 -33.08 17.47
CA ILE A 119 3.87 -33.91 17.26
C ILE A 119 4.45 -33.69 15.86
N LEU A 120 3.61 -33.61 14.81
CA LEU A 120 4.05 -33.34 13.45
C LEU A 120 4.70 -31.96 13.34
N VAL A 121 4.07 -30.92 13.90
CA VAL A 121 4.62 -29.56 13.91
C VAL A 121 5.96 -29.53 14.66
N TYR A 122 6.04 -30.18 15.83
CA TYR A 122 7.29 -30.25 16.57
C TYR A 122 8.41 -30.91 15.75
N ARG A 123 8.13 -32.06 15.11
CA ARG A 123 9.14 -32.80 14.36
C ARG A 123 9.56 -32.14 13.05
N PHE A 124 8.63 -31.54 12.32
CA PHE A 124 8.90 -31.00 10.98
C PHE A 124 9.22 -29.51 10.97
N ILE A 125 8.77 -28.75 11.96
CA ILE A 125 8.99 -27.29 12.02
C ILE A 125 9.98 -26.97 13.11
N LEU A 126 9.72 -27.39 14.36
CA LEU A 126 10.58 -26.98 15.48
C LEU A 126 11.93 -27.70 15.47
N LEU A 127 11.95 -29.03 15.27
CA LEU A 127 13.19 -29.82 15.29
C LEU A 127 14.28 -29.29 14.34
N PRO A 128 14.01 -29.03 13.03
CA PRO A 128 15.04 -28.53 12.11
C PRO A 128 15.45 -27.07 12.35
N ILE A 129 14.71 -26.30 13.16
CA ILE A 129 15.12 -24.94 13.55
C ILE A 129 16.16 -25.00 14.68
N PHE A 130 16.11 -26.04 15.52
CA PHE A 130 16.96 -26.17 16.72
C PHE A 130 18.12 -27.16 16.56
N THR A 131 18.21 -27.90 15.44
CA THR A 131 19.32 -28.78 15.06
C THR A 131 20.09 -28.21 13.88
#